data_AF-A0ABD0LHB6-F1
#
_entry.id   AF-A0ABD0LHB6-F1
#
_cell.length_a   1.000
_cell.length_b   1.000
_cell.length_c   1.000
_cell.angle_alpha   90.00
_cell.angle_beta   90.00
_cell.angle_gamma   90.00
#
_symmetry.space_group_name_H-M   'P 1'
#
loop_
_entity.id
_entity.type
_entity.pdbx_description
1 polymer ?
#
loop_
_entity_poly.entity_id
_entity_poly.type
_entity_poly.pdbx_seq_one_letter_code
_entity_poly.pdbx_strand_id
1 'polypeptide(L)'
;MECNYLDCVFPDKPGDTWLFGPTFTAADITFSVLLHRLTLLGMDSRFFPAATCPHTHRYRQQLLRQPAFIRIQKEVSGLRFTLIWEDFKAISPYMAAFAGVGVTAGLAYLFLRRLR
;
A
#
# COMPACT_ATOMS: atom_id res chain seq x y z
N MET A 1 -10.03 -13.33 -15.28
CA MET A 1 -9.63 -14.75 -15.38
C MET A 1 -8.39 -14.88 -14.52
N GLU A 2 -8.34 -15.50 -13.34
CA GLU A 2 -9.18 -16.47 -12.64
C GLU A 2 -9.18 -16.14 -11.14
N CYS A 3 -10.33 -15.88 -10.53
CA CYS A 3 -10.48 -15.77 -9.05
C CYS A 3 -11.09 -17.06 -8.46
N ASN A 4 -11.23 -18.12 -9.28
CA ASN A 4 -11.92 -19.36 -8.91
C ASN A 4 -11.18 -20.13 -7.82
N TYR A 5 -9.84 -20.14 -7.85
CA TYR A 5 -9.06 -21.02 -6.97
C TYR A 5 -9.11 -20.59 -5.50
N LEU A 6 -9.23 -19.29 -5.22
CA LEU A 6 -9.24 -18.76 -3.85
C LEU A 6 -10.61 -18.86 -3.22
N ASP A 7 -11.70 -18.59 -3.95
CA ASP A 7 -13.05 -18.79 -3.42
C ASP A 7 -13.34 -20.28 -3.13
N CYS A 8 -12.73 -21.23 -3.86
CA CYS A 8 -12.80 -22.66 -3.50
C CYS A 8 -12.09 -23.00 -2.18
N VAL A 9 -11.10 -22.21 -1.76
CA VAL A 9 -10.35 -22.43 -0.51
C VAL A 9 -11.10 -21.89 0.69
N PHE A 10 -11.94 -20.86 0.53
CA PHE A 10 -12.73 -20.30 1.62
C PHE A 10 -14.02 -21.09 1.82
N PRO A 11 -14.19 -21.83 2.92
CA PRO A 11 -15.42 -22.55 3.16
C PRO A 11 -16.55 -21.56 3.51
N ASP A 12 -17.74 -21.79 2.95
CA ASP A 12 -18.98 -21.14 3.36
C ASP A 12 -19.36 -21.58 4.78
N LYS A 13 -18.76 -20.94 5.79
CA LYS A 13 -19.10 -21.19 7.19
C LYS A 13 -19.71 -19.94 7.83
N PRO A 14 -20.89 -20.06 8.47
CA PRO A 14 -21.44 -18.98 9.27
C PRO A 14 -20.63 -18.83 10.57
N GLY A 15 -19.66 -17.91 10.56
CA GLY A 15 -18.86 -17.52 11.73
C GLY A 15 -17.43 -17.12 11.37
N ASP A 16 -16.81 -16.26 12.19
CA ASP A 16 -15.42 -15.78 12.10
C ASP A 16 -14.42 -16.95 12.22
N THR A 17 -14.32 -17.74 11.17
CA THR A 17 -13.52 -18.97 11.11
C THR A 17 -12.29 -18.71 10.24
N TRP A 18 -11.11 -19.04 10.76
CA TRP A 18 -9.84 -18.94 10.06
C TRP A 18 -9.70 -20.05 9.00
N LEU A 19 -8.65 -20.02 8.16
CA LEU A 19 -8.51 -20.93 7.01
C LEU A 19 -8.72 -22.41 7.38
N PHE A 20 -8.22 -22.84 8.53
CA PHE A 20 -8.27 -24.23 8.98
C PHE A 20 -9.12 -24.47 10.25
N GLY A 21 -10.06 -23.56 10.56
CA GLY A 21 -10.99 -23.75 11.67
C GLY A 21 -11.05 -22.58 12.66
N PRO A 22 -11.39 -22.82 13.93
CA PRO A 22 -11.65 -21.74 14.90
C PRO A 22 -10.37 -21.06 15.42
N THR A 23 -9.20 -21.68 15.22
CA THR A 23 -7.91 -21.17 15.70
C THR A 23 -7.12 -20.52 14.58
N PHE A 24 -6.37 -19.47 14.93
CA PHE A 24 -5.45 -18.80 14.01
C PHE A 24 -4.20 -19.66 13.83
N THR A 25 -3.94 -20.09 12.60
CA THR A 25 -2.87 -21.07 12.31
C THR A 25 -1.71 -20.44 11.52
N ALA A 26 -0.62 -21.21 11.37
CA ALA A 26 0.51 -20.81 10.53
C ALA A 26 0.12 -20.55 9.06
N ALA A 27 -0.93 -21.21 8.57
CA ALA A 27 -1.44 -20.94 7.23
C ALA A 27 -2.04 -19.53 7.13
N ASP A 28 -2.80 -19.10 8.13
CA ASP A 28 -3.35 -17.74 8.19
C ASP A 28 -2.24 -16.69 8.26
N ILE A 29 -1.18 -16.95 9.04
CA ILE A 29 0.01 -16.09 9.09
C ILE A 29 0.64 -15.97 7.70
N THR A 30 0.90 -17.09 7.04
CA THR A 30 1.56 -17.10 5.72
C THR A 30 0.71 -16.39 4.67
N PHE A 31 -0.60 -16.64 4.70
CA PHE A 31 -1.55 -16.02 3.80
C PHE A 31 -1.69 -14.50 4.06
N SER A 32 -1.67 -14.07 5.32
CA SER A 32 -1.68 -12.66 5.71
C SER A 32 -0.49 -11.88 5.15
N VAL A 33 0.70 -12.49 5.17
CA VAL A 33 1.94 -11.89 4.64
C VAL A 33 1.85 -11.79 3.12
N LEU A 34 1.33 -12.82 2.44
CA LEU A 34 1.14 -12.82 1.00
C LEU A 34 0.17 -11.71 0.56
N LEU A 35 -0.99 -11.61 1.23
CA LEU A 35 -1.99 -10.56 1.00
C LEU A 35 -1.40 -9.16 1.21
N HIS A 36 -0.62 -8.98 2.28
CA HIS A 36 0.04 -7.71 2.54
C HIS A 36 0.98 -7.34 1.40
N ARG A 37 1.84 -8.25 0.97
CA ARG A 37 2.77 -8.03 -0.15
C ARG A 37 2.05 -7.67 -1.44
N LEU A 38 0.98 -8.39 -1.79
CA LEU A 38 0.16 -8.08 -2.97
C LEU A 38 -0.47 -6.69 -2.91
N THR A 39 -0.90 -6.27 -1.71
CA THR A 39 -1.40 -4.91 -1.48
C THR A 39 -0.29 -3.87 -1.66
N LEU A 40 0.91 -4.14 -1.16
CA LEU A 40 2.06 -3.25 -1.31
C LEU A 40 2.50 -3.10 -2.78
N LEU A 41 2.28 -4.12 -3.60
CA LEU A 41 2.50 -4.10 -5.04
C LEU A 41 1.35 -3.41 -5.81
N GLY A 42 0.25 -3.04 -5.15
CA GLY A 42 -0.93 -2.47 -5.81
C GLY A 42 -1.69 -3.43 -6.71
N MET A 43 -1.47 -4.75 -6.56
CA MET A 43 -2.12 -5.78 -7.37
C MET A 43 -3.33 -6.41 -6.68
N ASP A 44 -3.76 -5.87 -5.54
CA ASP A 44 -4.89 -6.42 -4.78
C ASP A 44 -6.21 -6.38 -5.56
N SER A 45 -6.45 -5.32 -6.33
CA SER A 45 -7.60 -5.20 -7.23
C SER A 45 -7.61 -6.24 -8.37
N ARG A 46 -6.42 -6.71 -8.77
CA ARG A 46 -6.25 -7.69 -9.85
C ARG A 46 -6.43 -9.12 -9.37
N PHE A 47 -5.91 -9.44 -8.18
CA PHE A 47 -5.95 -10.81 -7.64
C PHE A 47 -7.18 -11.08 -6.77
N PHE A 48 -7.72 -10.06 -6.09
CA PHE A 48 -8.86 -10.21 -5.18
C PHE A 48 -9.90 -9.09 -5.37
N PRO A 49 -10.48 -8.93 -6.58
CA PRO A 49 -11.54 -7.95 -6.79
C PRO A 49 -12.75 -8.29 -5.92
N ALA A 50 -13.26 -7.29 -5.18
CA ALA A 50 -14.37 -7.45 -4.23
C ALA A 50 -15.66 -8.00 -4.87
N ALA A 51 -15.85 -7.76 -6.17
CA ALA A 51 -16.99 -8.25 -6.93
C ALA A 51 -16.90 -9.74 -7.28
N THR A 52 -15.69 -10.32 -7.32
CA THR A 52 -15.47 -11.70 -7.78
C THR A 52 -15.09 -12.65 -6.65
N CYS A 53 -14.54 -12.14 -5.55
CA CYS A 53 -14.03 -12.95 -4.44
C CYS A 53 -14.52 -12.39 -3.07
N PRO A 54 -15.83 -12.51 -2.75
CA PRO A 54 -16.42 -11.93 -1.55
C PRO A 54 -15.92 -12.58 -0.25
N HIS A 55 -15.57 -13.87 -0.26
CA HIS A 55 -15.09 -14.59 0.91
C HIS A 55 -13.69 -14.14 1.30
N THR A 56 -12.80 -14.02 0.31
CA THR A 56 -11.45 -13.48 0.51
C THR A 56 -11.50 -12.04 1.04
N HIS A 57 -12.43 -11.23 0.53
CA HIS A 57 -12.61 -9.86 0.99
C HIS A 57 -13.05 -9.79 2.45
N ARG A 58 -14.02 -10.63 2.86
CA ARG A 58 -14.44 -10.73 4.28
C ARG A 58 -13.30 -11.21 5.18
N TYR A 59 -12.56 -12.25 4.77
CA TYR A 59 -11.39 -12.73 5.49
C TYR A 59 -10.35 -11.62 5.67
N ARG A 60 -10.04 -10.86 4.61
CA ARG A 60 -9.11 -9.71 4.66
C ARG A 60 -9.61 -8.66 5.67
N GLN A 61 -10.90 -8.34 5.69
CA GLN A 61 -11.45 -7.39 6.65
C GLN A 61 -11.32 -7.88 8.10
N GLN A 62 -11.56 -9.17 8.35
CA GLN A 62 -11.36 -9.78 9.67
C GLN A 62 -9.88 -9.76 10.08
N LEU A 63 -8.98 -10.10 9.17
CA LEU A 63 -7.54 -10.08 9.37
C LEU A 63 -7.02 -8.66 9.71
N LEU A 64 -7.49 -7.63 8.99
CA LEU A 64 -7.11 -6.24 9.22
C LEU A 64 -7.55 -5.70 10.60
N ARG A 65 -8.57 -6.30 11.23
CA ARG A 65 -9.00 -5.93 12.58
C ARG A 65 -8.09 -6.50 13.66
N GLN A 66 -7.20 -7.44 13.33
CA GLN A 66 -6.35 -8.10 14.32
C GLN A 66 -5.23 -7.16 14.81
N PRO A 67 -5.05 -6.99 16.13
CA PRO A 67 -4.10 -6.02 16.68
C PRO A 67 -2.64 -6.36 16.35
N ALA A 68 -2.31 -7.64 16.16
CA ALA A 68 -1.00 -8.09 15.73
C ALA A 68 -0.64 -7.52 14.35
N PHE A 69 -1.61 -7.53 13.43
CA PHE A 69 -1.41 -7.03 12.06
C PHE A 69 -1.25 -5.51 12.04
N ILE A 70 -2.06 -4.79 12.83
CA ILE A 70 -1.98 -3.33 12.95
C ILE A 70 -0.60 -2.89 13.47
N ARG A 71 -0.01 -3.62 14.43
CA ARG A 71 1.34 -3.31 14.94
C ARG A 71 2.40 -3.48 13.86
N ILE A 72 2.37 -4.60 13.14
CA ILE A 72 3.34 -4.87 12.07
C ILE A 72 3.22 -3.81 10.96
N GLN A 73 1.99 -3.44 10.57
CA GLN A 73 1.78 -2.43 9.54
C GLN A 73 2.34 -1.06 9.96
N LYS A 74 2.22 -0.68 11.24
CA LYS A 74 2.79 0.56 11.76
C LYS A 74 4.32 0.56 11.66
N GLU A 75 4.98 -0.51 12.09
CA GLU A 75 6.45 -0.66 12.00
C GLU A 75 6.94 -0.58 10.54
N VAL A 76 6.29 -1.32 9.64
CA VAL A 76 6.63 -1.33 8.21
C VAL A 76 6.40 0.04 7.57
N SER A 77 5.33 0.75 7.95
CA SER A 77 5.06 2.10 7.44
C SER A 77 6.09 3.11 7.94
N GLY A 78 6.54 2.99 9.19
CA GLY A 78 7.59 3.83 9.77
C GLY A 78 8.90 3.68 9.01
N LEU A 79 9.35 2.44 8.77
CA LEU A 79 10.58 2.16 8.02
C LEU A 79 10.55 2.72 6.59
N ARG A 80 9.42 2.59 5.89
CA ARG A 80 9.24 3.15 4.54
C ARG A 80 9.28 4.67 4.53
N PHE A 81 8.60 5.30 5.51
CA PHE A 81 8.62 6.75 5.63
C PHE A 81 10.03 7.28 5.87
N THR A 82 10.82 6.60 6.70
CA THR A 82 12.22 6.99 6.94
C THR A 82 13.05 6.96 5.65
N LEU A 83 12.93 5.89 4.85
CA LEU A 83 13.64 5.76 3.57
C LEU A 83 13.23 6.86 2.57
N ILE A 84 11.91 7.10 2.42
CA ILE A 84 11.40 8.15 1.53
C ILE A 84 11.83 9.54 2.02
N TRP A 85 11.89 9.75 3.33
CA TRP A 85 12.35 11.01 3.92
C TRP A 85 13.83 11.26 3.68
N GLU A 86 14.66 10.22 3.71
CA GLU A 86 16.08 10.29 3.36
C GLU A 86 16.27 10.63 1.88
N ASP A 87 15.55 9.97 0.98
CA ASP A 87 15.57 10.28 -0.46
C ASP A 87 15.09 11.71 -0.73
N PHE A 88 14.01 12.16 -0.07
CA PHE A 88 13.50 13.52 -0.21
C PHE A 88 14.50 14.55 0.31
N LYS A 89 15.17 14.26 1.44
CA LYS A 89 16.23 15.11 1.98
C LYS A 89 17.42 15.21 1.02
N ALA A 90 17.79 14.11 0.36
CA ALA A 90 18.84 14.08 -0.65
C ALA A 90 18.50 14.89 -1.91
N ILE A 91 17.21 14.94 -2.30
CA ILE A 91 16.73 15.71 -3.47
C ILE A 91 16.49 17.19 -3.13
N SER A 92 16.31 17.53 -1.85
CA SER A 92 16.03 18.90 -1.38
C SER A 92 17.04 19.99 -1.85
N PRO A 93 18.37 19.80 -1.84
CA PRO A 93 19.30 20.83 -2.32
C PRO A 93 19.17 21.07 -3.82
N TYR A 94 18.88 20.03 -4.60
CA TYR A 94 18.67 20.15 -6.05
C TYR A 94 17.37 20.91 -6.35
N MET A 95 16.29 20.64 -5.62
CA MET A 95 15.03 21.36 -5.77
C MET A 95 15.16 22.85 -5.41
N ALA A 96 15.94 23.18 -4.38
CA ALA A 96 16.24 24.58 -4.03
C ALA A 96 17.02 25.29 -5.15
N ALA A 97 18.00 24.62 -5.76
CA ALA A 97 18.76 25.16 -6.88
C ALA A 97 17.88 25.39 -8.12
N PHE A 98 17.03 24.42 -8.50
CA PHE A 98 16.09 24.56 -9.61
C PHE A 98 15.07 25.68 -9.39
N ALA A 99 14.54 25.81 -8.18
CA ALA A 99 13.64 26.91 -7.82
C ALA A 99 14.34 28.28 -7.97
N GLY A 100 15.59 28.40 -7.51
CA GLY A 100 16.38 29.63 -7.65
C GLY A 100 16.61 30.02 -9.12
N VAL A 101 16.96 29.06 -9.98
CA VAL A 101 17.14 29.29 -11.42
C VAL A 101 15.81 29.67 -12.09
N GLY A 102 14.71 28.99 -11.74
CA GLY A 102 13.39 29.31 -12.27
C GLY A 102 12.93 30.73 -11.90
N VAL A 103 13.12 31.14 -10.64
CA VAL A 103 12.75 32.48 -10.16
C VAL A 103 13.59 33.57 -10.82
N THR A 104 14.91 33.37 -10.93
CA THR A 104 15.80 34.34 -11.58
C THR A 104 15.52 34.49 -13.07
N ALA A 105 15.34 33.38 -13.79
CA ALA A 105 14.97 33.41 -15.21
C ALA A 105 13.59 34.05 -15.44
N GLY A 106 12.61 33.74 -14.58
CA GLY A 106 11.27 34.32 -14.64
C GLY A 106 11.26 35.84 -14.40
N LEU A 107 12.01 36.32 -13.41
CA LEU A 107 12.17 37.75 -13.15
C LEU A 107 12.86 38.46 -14.30
N ALA A 108 13.93 37.88 -14.85
CA ALA A 108 14.63 38.44 -16.01
C ALA A 108 13.71 38.53 -17.24
N TYR A 109 12.93 37.50 -17.51
CA TYR A 109 11.95 37.48 -18.60
C TYR A 109 10.86 38.56 -18.42
N LEU A 110 10.30 38.69 -17.22
CA LEU A 110 9.30 39.71 -16.92
C LEU A 110 9.86 41.14 -17.04
N PHE A 111 11.11 41.35 -16.64
CA PHE A 111 11.77 42.65 -16.73
C PHE A 111 12.02 43.05 -18.20
N LEU A 112 12.51 42.11 -19.01
CA LEU A 112 12.69 42.31 -20.46
C LEU A 112 11.38 42.58 -21.19
N ARG A 113 10.30 41.89 -20.79
CA ARG A 113 8.96 42.13 -21.36
C ARG A 113 8.37 43.49 -20.98
N ARG A 114 8.81 44.09 -19.88
CA ARG A 114 8.31 45.41 -19.41
C ARG A 114 9.03 46.59 -20.06
N LEU A 115 10.25 46.37 -20.56
CA LEU A 115 11.10 47.36 -21.21
C LEU A 115 10.92 47.44 -22.74
N ARG A 116 10.21 46.47 -23.32
CA ARG A 116 9.89 46.39 -24.75
C ARG A 116 8.44 46.77 -24.98
#